data_AF-A0A0H3W1F5-F1
#
_entry.id   AF-A0A0H3W1F5-F1
#
_cell.length_a   1.000
_cell.length_b   1.000
_cell.length_c   1.000
_cell.angle_alpha   90.00
_cell.angle_beta   90.00
_cell.angle_gamma   90.00
#
_symmetry.space_group_name_H-M   'P 1'
#
loop_
_entity.id
_entity.type
_entity.pdbx_description
1 polymer ?
#
loop_
_entity_poly.entity_id
_entity_poly.type
_entity_poly.pdbx_seq_one_letter_code
_entity_poly.pdbx_strand_id
1 'polypeptide(L)' 'MVNIEITSVIPQSPDTWQVDWTETTRDRQGALKGQPVPMRALVTVYTAEPTSQTTDEQLRNNPMGIYVRDYSWSRLL' A
#
# COMPACT_ATOMS: atom_id res chain seq x y z
N MET A 1 -16.03 -0.99 9.24
CA MET A 1 -14.55 -1.07 9.31
C MET A 1 -14.06 -1.88 8.13
N VAL A 2 -12.95 -1.48 7.52
CA VAL A 2 -12.29 -2.24 6.45
C VAL A 2 -11.01 -2.80 7.03
N ASN A 3 -10.78 -4.11 6.87
CA ASN A 3 -9.57 -4.79 7.28
C ASN A 3 -8.83 -5.26 6.03
N ILE A 4 -7.51 -5.01 6.01
CA ILE A 4 -6.61 -5.33 4.90
C ILE A 4 -5.66 -6.43 5.35
N GLU A 5 -5.57 -7.49 4.56
CA GLU A 5 -4.59 -8.56 4.73
C GLU A 5 -3.73 -8.67 3.46
N ILE A 6 -2.47 -8.24 3.53
CA ILE A 6 -1.54 -8.34 2.39
C ILE A 6 -1.20 -9.81 2.16
N THR A 7 -1.48 -10.31 0.96
CA THR A 7 -1.23 -11.71 0.58
C THR A 7 0.11 -11.87 -0.13
N SER A 8 0.51 -10.90 -0.94
CA SER A 8 1.83 -10.92 -1.60
C SER A 8 2.30 -9.54 -2.02
N VAL A 9 3.62 -9.40 -2.14
CA VAL A 9 4.30 -8.22 -2.70
C VAL A 9 5.38 -8.73 -3.65
N ILE A 10 5.23 -8.48 -4.95
CA ILE A 10 6.07 -9.07 -6.00
C ILE A 10 6.59 -7.95 -6.91
N PRO A 11 7.91 -7.87 -7.17
CA PRO A 11 8.44 -6.87 -8.08
C PRO A 11 7.99 -7.16 -9.52
N GLN A 12 7.50 -6.12 -10.22
CA GLN A 12 7.18 -6.14 -11.66
C GLN A 12 8.26 -5.45 -12.50
N SER A 13 8.97 -4.50 -11.90
CA SER A 13 10.14 -3.81 -12.44
C SER A 13 11.02 -3.34 -11.26
N PRO A 14 12.18 -2.69 -11.47
CA PRO A 14 13.00 -2.18 -10.37
C PRO A 14 12.23 -1.27 -9.40
N ASP A 15 11.29 -0.49 -9.93
CA ASP A 15 10.61 0.56 -9.17
C ASP A 15 9.12 0.26 -8.95
N THR A 16 8.56 -0.78 -9.59
CA THR A 16 7.12 -1.08 -9.52
C THR A 16 6.85 -2.44 -8.92
N TRP A 17 5.92 -2.47 -7.97
CA TRP A 17 5.54 -3.64 -7.18
C TRP A 17 4.07 -3.96 -7.42
N GLN A 18 3.79 -5.24 -7.65
CA GLN A 18 2.45 -5.77 -7.52
C GLN A 18 2.20 -6.08 -6.05
N VAL A 19 1.11 -5.54 -5.50
CA VAL A 19 0.66 -5.79 -4.13
C VAL A 19 -0.70 -6.42 -4.21
N ASP A 20 -0.82 -7.67 -3.76
CA ASP A 20 -2.10 -8.35 -3.65
C ASP A 20 -2.53 -8.36 -2.18
N TRP A 21 -3.82 -8.15 -1.94
CA TRP A 21 -4.40 -8.21 -0.61
C TRP A 21 -5.85 -8.69 -0.63
N THR A 22 -6.32 -9.10 0.53
CA THR A 22 -7.72 -9.42 0.77
C THR A 22 -8.35 -8.31 1.62
N GLU A 23 -9.48 -7.77 1.16
CA GLU A 23 -10.25 -6.76 1.88
C GLU A 23 -11.48 -7.39 2.56
N THR A 24 -11.57 -7.24 3.89
CA THR A 24 -12.72 -7.69 4.68
C THR A 24 -13.46 -6.50 5.26
N THR A 25 -14.71 -6.30 4.85
CA THR A 25 -15.57 -5.22 5.38
C THR A 25 -16.50 -5.75 6.47
N ARG A 26 -16.50 -5.06 7.62
CA ARG A 26 -17.39 -5.32 8.76
C ARG A 26 -18.27 -4.12 9.08
N ASP A 27 -19.48 -4.37 9.57
CA ASP A 27 -20.37 -3.32 10.09
C ASP A 27 -19.93 -2.81 11.48
N ARG A 28 -20.75 -1.98 12.13
CA ARG A 28 -20.44 -1.43 13.47
C ARG A 28 -20.57 -2.47 14.58
N GLN A 29 -21.30 -3.55 14.33
CA GLN A 29 -21.54 -4.66 15.24
C GLN A 29 -20.49 -5.78 15.06
N GLY A 30 -19.59 -5.64 14.08
CA GLY A 30 -18.50 -6.57 13.79
C GLY A 30 -18.89 -7.68 12.80
N ALA A 31 -20.13 -7.71 12.32
CA ALA A 31 -20.59 -8.70 11.36
C ALA A 31 -20.00 -8.43 9.97
N LEU A 32 -19.75 -9.51 9.22
CA LEU A 32 -19.25 -9.41 7.84
C LEU A 32 -20.32 -8.77 6.96
N LYS A 33 -19.94 -7.70 6.26
CA LYS A 33 -20.82 -7.00 5.31
C LYS A 33 -20.84 -7.68 3.93
N GLY A 34 -20.02 -8.70 3.72
CA GLY A 34 -19.87 -9.46 2.49
C GLY A 34 -18.72 -10.47 2.58
N GLN A 35 -18.51 -11.21 1.49
CA GLN A 35 -17.34 -12.08 1.38
C GLN A 35 -16.05 -11.24 1.27
N PRO A 36 -14.91 -11.72 1.80
CA PRO A 36 -13.62 -11.08 1.57
C PRO A 36 -13.32 -10.92 0.08
N VAL A 37 -12.78 -9.77 -0.29
CA VAL A 37 -12.57 -9.38 -1.69
C VAL A 37 -11.08 -9.39 -2.02
N PRO A 38 -10.62 -10.20 -2.99
CA PRO A 38 -9.24 -10.13 -3.45
C PRO A 38 -9.03 -8.88 -4.30
N MET A 39 -7.92 -8.19 -4.06
CA MET A 39 -7.54 -6.94 -4.69
C MET A 39 -6.09 -7.03 -5.15
N ARG A 40 -5.76 -6.25 -6.17
CA ARG A 40 -4.40 -6.10 -6.71
C ARG A 40 -4.10 -4.65 -6.99
N ALA A 41 -2.92 -4.20 -6.58
CA ALA A 41 -2.36 -2.91 -6.94
C ALA A 41 -1.06 -3.08 -7.72
N LEU A 42 -0.80 -2.12 -8.60
CA LEU A 42 0.55 -1.80 -9.05
C LEU A 42 0.94 -0.49 -8.38
N VAL A 43 2.09 -0.49 -7.69
CA VAL A 43 2.60 0.65 -6.95
C VAL A 43 4.02 0.93 -7.42
N THR A 44 4.25 2.10 -8.00
CA THR A 44 5.58 2.56 -8.38
C THR A 44 6.14 3.43 -7.27
N VAL A 45 7.35 3.12 -6.82
CA VAL A 45 8.04 3.83 -5.74
C VAL A 45 9.34 4.44 -6.22
N TYR A 46 9.89 5.37 -5.45
CA TYR A 46 11.24 5.87 -5.61
C TYR A 46 11.82 6.26 -4.25
N THR A 47 13.15 6.28 -4.17
CA THR A 47 13.87 6.77 -2.99
C THR A 47 14.31 8.21 -3.23
N ALA A 48 13.96 9.12 -2.32
CA ALA A 48 14.46 10.48 -2.34
C ALA A 48 15.56 10.66 -1.29
N GLU A 49 16.71 11.17 -1.72
CA GLU A 49 17.79 11.52 -0.79
C GLU A 49 17.40 12.74 0.06
N PRO A 50 17.78 12.78 1.35
CA PRO A 50 17.60 13.97 2.17
C PRO A 50 18.34 15.17 1.58
N THR A 51 17.71 16.33 1.61
CA THR A 51 18.29 17.61 1.17
C THR A 51 18.47 18.54 2.36
N SER A 52 19.08 19.71 2.14
CA SER A 52 19.15 20.77 3.17
C SER A 52 17.79 21.29 3.64
N GLN A 53 16.71 20.98 2.90
CA GLN A 53 15.34 21.33 3.25
C GLN A 53 14.58 20.20 3.94
N THR A 54 15.16 18.99 4.03
CA THR A 54 14.53 17.86 4.71
C THR A 54 14.55 18.10 6.21
N THR A 55 13.37 18.15 6.83
CA THR A 55 13.25 18.41 8.28
C THR A 55 13.52 17.13 9.08
N ASP A 56 13.93 17.30 10.34
CA ASP A 56 14.11 16.17 11.26
C ASP A 56 12.80 15.37 11.46
N GLU A 57 11.64 16.03 11.38
CA GLU A 57 10.35 15.37 11.47
C GLU A 57 10.08 14.48 10.26
N GLN A 58 10.37 14.97 9.05
CA GLN A 58 10.25 14.18 7.83
C GLN A 58 11.15 12.94 7.88
N LEU A 59 12.40 13.10 8.35
CA LEU A 59 13.33 11.99 8.51
C LEU A 59 12.87 10.98 9.56
N ARG A 60 12.30 11.43 10.68
CA ARG A 60 11.73 10.52 11.70
C ARG A 60 10.53 9.73 11.18
N ASN A 61 9.68 10.36 10.37
CA ASN A 61 8.47 9.72 9.85
C ASN A 61 8.78 8.76 8.69
N ASN A 62 9.83 9.01 7.90
CA ASN A 62 10.24 8.17 6.78
C ASN A 62 11.78 8.11 6.64
N PRO A 63 12.47 7.36 7.52
CA PRO A 63 13.94 7.32 7.53
C PRO A 63 14.55 6.68 6.28
N MET A 64 13.78 5.87 5.55
CA MET A 64 14.21 5.24 4.30
C MET A 64 13.99 6.12 3.07
N GLY A 65 13.28 7.25 3.21
CA GLY A 65 13.01 8.16 2.10
C GLY A 65 12.24 7.53 0.94
N ILE A 66 11.41 6.51 1.20
CA ILE A 66 10.62 5.82 0.16
C ILE A 66 9.33 6.58 -0.08
N TYR A 67 9.04 6.91 -1.33
CA TYR A 67 7.84 7.63 -1.76
C TYR A 67 7.12 6.88 -2.87
N VAL A 68 5.79 6.97 -2.90
CA VAL A 68 4.97 6.45 -4.00
C VAL A 68 4.94 7.50 -5.11
N ARG A 69 5.34 7.11 -6.31
CA ARG A 69 5.29 7.93 -7.53
C ARG A 69 3.94 7.81 -8.23
N ASP A 70 3.44 6.58 -8.34
CA ASP A 70 2.20 6.26 -9.02
C ASP A 70 1.58 5.00 -8.42
N TYR A 71 0.26 4.87 -8.51
CA TYR A 71 -0.45 3.67 -8.08
C TYR A 71 -1.76 3.49 -8.83
N SER A 72 -2.15 2.24 -9.01
CA SER A 72 -3.49 1.85 -9.45
C SER A 72 -3.88 0.54 -8.78
N TRP A 73 -5.18 0.31 -8.59
CA TRP A 73 -5.65 -0.98 -8.09
C TRP A 73 -7.01 -1.37 -8.66
N SER A 74 -7.27 -2.66 -8.62
CA SER A 74 -8.52 -3.26 -9.07
C SER A 74 -8.88 -4.47 -8.22
N ARG A 75 -10.19 -4.74 -8.14
CA ARG A 75 -10.70 -6.00 -7.65
C ARG A 75 -10.35 -7.13 -8.61
N LEU A 76 -9.90 -8.26 -8.08
CA LEU A 76 -9.72 -9.48 -8.85
C LEU A 76 -11.08 -10.21 -8.94
N LEU A 77 -11.43 -10.67 -10.15
CA LEU A 77 -12.66 -11.43 -10.43
C LEU A 77 -12.48 -12.91 -10.12
#